data_AF-V4Q6F4-F1
#
_entry.id   AF-V4Q6F4-F1
#
_cell.length_a   1.000
_cell.length_b   1.000
_cell.length_c   1.000
_cell.angle_alpha   90.00
_cell.angle_beta   90.00
_cell.angle_gamma   90.00
#
_symmetry.space_group_name_H-M   'P 1'
#
loop_
_entity.id
_entity.type
_entity.pdbx_description
1 polymer ?
#
loop_
_entity_poly.entity_id
_entity_poly.type
_entity_poly.pdbx_seq_one_letter_code
_entity_poly.pdbx_strand_id
1 'polypeptide(L)'
;MNDLELAIHLSKKIAGPVSSGRVLSGRLPQAEYASIHSDLEKSGLEAQYDQRIEQLSFKLPSQDDLIFASCLEDLISAPSRQARVPKEFYLSDIDYHYKGGENAPDRIVQYYLDTARFIQEIAKVADHSVLKGKLKAIFLHGQKIELSLGYTVNDLRPLDGCQDFYAEFVNAQIHKEQKSSIIKSVLIEMLKTNELDRLTLPCLLKRFSEFVERVNANYQLYVSEFSFEKIRDQVEKEKLDFMLKLNKVFSEIQNQLLAIPVALILIGSQTAPTESISLHNIFIFFSMLVFAALMSLLLRNQRHSLDSIRIEMMNQWDEIKQKHVLTTEKLQIHYEDLEKRYGRQKLFLGIVSGIIALAVFASAANFVYSTAELRDNYEIAIVYGICAGALFLVINCIYKLWMKARRNKSGSPTTRRRAG
;
A
#
# COMPACT_ATOMS: atom_id res chain seq x y z
N MET A 1 5.29 32.97 45.56
CA MET A 1 5.58 33.51 44.22
C MET A 1 6.90 32.94 43.78
N ASN A 2 6.98 32.46 42.54
CA ASN A 2 8.28 32.21 41.93
C ASN A 2 8.96 33.55 41.57
N ASP A 3 10.25 33.52 41.24
CA ASP A 3 11.01 34.74 40.91
C ASP A 3 10.38 35.51 39.73
N LEU A 4 9.73 34.82 38.79
CA LEU A 4 9.02 35.43 37.68
C LEU A 4 7.79 36.20 38.12
N GLU A 5 6.92 35.60 38.92
CA GLU A 5 5.73 36.26 39.48
C GLU A 5 6.11 37.47 40.34
N LEU A 6 7.21 37.39 41.09
CA LEU A 6 7.74 38.52 41.85
C LEU A 6 8.27 39.63 40.94
N ALA A 7 8.98 39.30 39.87
CA ALA A 7 9.40 40.27 38.87
C ALA A 7 8.22 40.94 38.15
N ILE A 8 7.16 40.19 37.83
CA ILE A 8 5.92 40.73 37.23
C ILE A 8 5.22 41.68 38.21
N HIS A 9 5.09 41.28 39.47
CA HIS A 9 4.45 42.13 40.48
C HIS A 9 5.22 43.43 40.71
N LEU A 10 6.56 43.35 40.77
CA LEU A 10 7.43 44.50 40.94
C LEU A 10 7.41 45.43 39.70
N SER A 11 7.41 44.87 38.49
CA SER A 11 7.37 45.67 37.27
C SER A 11 6.08 46.48 37.13
N LYS A 12 4.96 45.97 37.66
CA LYS A 12 3.68 46.68 37.71
C LYS A 12 3.61 47.77 38.79
N LYS A 13 4.39 47.65 39.86
CA LYS A 13 4.40 48.60 40.99
C LYS A 13 5.40 49.74 40.85
N ILE A 14 6.49 49.53 40.13
CA ILE A 14 7.53 50.54 39.95
C ILE A 14 7.00 51.69 39.07
N ALA A 15 7.14 52.92 39.55
CA ALA A 15 6.84 54.13 38.80
C ALA A 15 8.04 54.59 37.96
N GLY A 16 7.80 54.93 36.70
CA GLY A 16 8.85 55.34 35.75
C GLY A 16 9.89 54.25 35.48
N PRO A 17 9.48 53.04 35.03
CA PRO A 17 10.41 51.95 34.80
C PRO A 17 11.41 52.30 33.69
N VAL A 18 12.69 52.18 34.00
CA VAL A 18 13.82 52.29 33.08
C VAL A 18 14.51 50.93 33.01
N SER A 19 14.54 50.34 31.81
CA SER A 19 15.23 49.08 31.54
C SER A 19 16.62 49.35 30.95
N SER A 20 17.66 48.79 31.57
CA SER A 20 19.03 48.81 31.04
C SER A 20 19.53 47.37 30.92
N GLY A 21 19.54 46.83 29.70
CA GLY A 21 19.82 45.42 29.45
C GLY A 21 18.79 44.52 30.13
N ARG A 22 19.22 43.78 31.16
CA ARG A 22 18.35 42.90 31.96
C ARG A 22 18.10 43.39 33.37
N VAL A 23 18.40 44.65 33.65
CA VAL A 23 18.10 45.28 34.94
C VAL A 23 16.93 46.23 34.74
N LEU A 24 15.84 45.98 35.46
CA LEU A 24 14.72 46.90 35.54
C LEU A 24 14.90 47.78 36.77
N SER A 25 14.76 49.09 36.60
CA SER A 25 14.87 50.06 37.69
C SER A 25 13.74 51.06 37.65
N GLY A 26 13.39 51.61 38.81
CA GLY A 26 12.49 52.77 38.88
C GLY A 26 12.08 53.07 40.30
N ARG A 27 11.18 54.03 40.47
CA ARG A 27 10.81 54.53 41.78
C ARG A 27 9.82 53.60 42.46
N LEU A 28 10.13 53.17 43.68
CA LEU A 28 9.24 52.40 44.55
C LEU A 28 9.24 53.05 45.94
N PRO A 29 8.12 53.60 46.43
CA PRO A 29 8.05 54.25 47.74
C PRO A 29 8.48 53.30 48.87
N GLN A 30 9.12 53.84 49.92
CA GLN A 30 9.66 53.03 51.02
C GLN A 30 8.59 52.19 51.74
N ALA A 31 7.36 52.70 51.86
CA ALA A 31 6.23 51.97 52.43
C ALA A 31 5.86 50.73 51.61
N GLU A 32 5.96 50.81 50.28
CA GLU A 32 5.70 49.68 49.39
C GLU A 32 6.86 48.69 49.38
N TYR A 33 8.10 49.20 49.41
CA TYR A 33 9.29 48.35 49.55
C TYR A 33 9.23 47.50 50.82
N ALA A 34 8.85 48.09 51.96
CA ALA A 34 8.71 47.36 53.22
C ALA A 34 7.74 46.16 53.13
N SER A 35 6.71 46.26 52.30
CA SER A 35 5.73 45.17 52.10
C SER A 35 6.26 44.00 51.25
N ILE A 36 7.30 44.21 50.44
CA ILE A 36 7.83 43.23 49.49
C ILE A 36 9.26 42.77 49.87
N HIS A 37 9.89 43.45 50.84
CA HIS A 37 11.26 43.20 51.27
C HIS A 37 11.49 41.73 51.69
N SER A 38 10.56 41.13 52.44
CA SER A 38 10.67 39.72 52.85
C SER A 38 10.58 38.72 51.70
N ASP A 39 9.89 39.08 50.63
CA ASP A 39 9.75 38.24 49.43
C ASP A 39 10.99 38.38 48.55
N LEU A 40 11.56 39.59 48.47
CA LEU A 40 12.82 39.86 47.78
C LEU A 40 14.01 39.14 48.43
N GLU A 41 14.11 39.14 49.76
CA GLU A 41 15.18 38.41 50.48
C GLU A 41 15.13 36.90 50.27
N LYS A 42 13.94 36.34 50.02
CA LYS A 42 13.75 34.92 49.74
C LYS A 42 13.91 34.57 48.26
N SER A 43 13.92 35.57 47.38
CA SER A 43 13.99 35.39 45.94
C SER A 43 15.43 35.34 45.43
N GLY A 44 15.63 34.72 44.27
CA GLY A 44 16.90 34.75 43.54
C GLY A 44 17.13 36.04 42.75
N LEU A 45 16.20 37.00 42.83
CA LEU A 45 16.27 38.28 42.13
C LEU A 45 17.36 39.14 42.76
N GLU A 46 18.50 39.28 42.06
CA GLU A 46 19.60 40.18 42.42
C GLU A 46 19.11 41.65 42.48
N ALA A 47 18.46 42.03 43.58
CA ALA A 47 17.80 43.32 43.77
C ALA A 47 18.60 44.26 44.67
N GLN A 48 18.60 45.55 44.33
CA GLN A 48 19.25 46.63 45.06
C GLN A 48 18.24 47.76 45.25
N TYR A 49 18.11 48.25 46.48
CA TYR A 49 17.21 49.36 46.79
C TYR A 49 17.99 50.55 47.37
N ASP A 50 17.89 51.71 46.73
CA ASP A 50 18.44 52.96 47.24
C ASP A 50 17.34 53.73 48.00
N GLN A 51 17.50 53.79 49.32
CA GLN A 51 16.57 54.48 50.22
C GLN A 51 16.53 55.99 50.03
N ARG A 52 17.60 56.62 49.52
CA ARG A 52 17.69 58.09 49.42
C ARG A 52 16.88 58.64 48.26
N ILE A 53 16.80 57.88 47.19
CA ILE A 53 16.09 58.24 45.94
C ILE A 53 14.86 57.37 45.71
N GLU A 54 14.52 56.49 46.66
CA GLU A 54 13.41 55.54 46.61
C GLU A 54 13.41 54.71 45.32
N GLN A 55 14.59 54.22 44.91
CA GLN A 55 14.76 53.50 43.64
C GLN A 55 15.06 52.03 43.89
N LEU A 56 14.24 51.15 43.31
CA LEU A 56 14.49 49.72 43.27
C LEU A 56 15.09 49.37 41.91
N SER A 57 16.17 48.60 41.89
CA SER A 57 16.70 47.94 40.71
C SER A 57 16.77 46.44 40.94
N PHE A 58 16.39 45.64 39.95
CA PHE A 58 16.52 44.19 40.04
C PHE A 58 16.75 43.57 38.67
N LYS A 59 17.42 42.42 38.67
CA LYS A 59 17.69 41.67 37.44
C LYS A 59 16.48 40.83 37.05
N LEU A 60 16.06 40.97 35.79
CA LEU A 60 14.93 40.26 35.22
C LEU A 60 15.22 38.75 35.13
N PRO A 61 14.28 37.89 35.58
CA PRO A 61 14.41 36.44 35.48
C PRO A 61 14.65 35.97 34.04
N SER A 62 15.67 35.13 33.87
CA SER A 62 15.92 34.41 32.63
C SER A 62 16.63 33.06 32.88
N GLN A 63 16.56 32.57 34.12
CA GLN A 63 17.11 31.28 34.52
C GLN A 63 15.95 30.30 34.77
N ASP A 64 16.27 29.00 34.86
CA ASP A 64 15.34 27.95 35.25
C ASP A 64 14.05 27.82 34.42
N ASP A 65 14.11 28.18 33.13
CA ASP A 65 12.96 28.14 32.20
C ASP A 65 11.82 29.11 32.57
N LEU A 66 12.12 30.09 33.44
CA LEU A 66 11.25 31.18 33.88
C LEU A 66 11.76 32.51 33.32
N ILE A 67 11.02 33.12 32.39
CA ILE A 67 11.55 34.24 31.60
C ILE A 67 10.67 35.46 31.66
N PHE A 68 11.26 36.59 32.05
CA PHE A 68 10.67 37.90 31.83
C PHE A 68 11.28 38.50 30.56
N ALA A 69 10.45 38.84 29.58
CA ALA A 69 10.86 39.49 28.34
C ALA A 69 10.05 40.75 28.09
N SER A 70 10.69 41.76 27.48
CA SER A 70 10.01 43.01 27.17
C SER A 70 8.93 42.83 26.11
N CYS A 71 9.28 42.10 25.05
CA CYS A 71 8.44 41.70 23.93
C CYS A 71 8.87 40.33 23.39
N LEU A 72 8.16 39.82 22.39
CA LEU A 72 8.46 38.51 21.83
C LEU A 72 9.86 38.44 21.16
N GLU A 73 10.33 39.53 20.55
CA GLU A 73 11.67 39.61 19.97
C GLU A 73 12.77 39.39 21.03
N ASP A 74 12.60 39.96 22.23
CA ASP A 74 13.52 39.74 23.35
C ASP A 74 13.45 38.28 23.82
N LEU A 75 12.24 37.70 23.88
CA LEU A 75 12.07 36.29 24.21
C LEU A 75 12.81 35.39 23.20
N ILE A 76 12.67 35.60 21.90
CA ILE A 76 13.30 34.72 20.90
C ILE A 76 14.76 35.10 20.54
N SER A 77 15.33 36.13 21.18
CA SER A 77 16.71 36.57 20.94
C SER A 77 17.75 35.48 21.25
N ALA A 78 17.48 34.62 22.24
CA ALA A 78 18.33 33.47 22.51
C ALA A 78 17.91 32.29 21.61
N PRO A 79 18.85 31.69 20.84
CA PRO A 79 18.50 30.60 19.92
C PRO A 79 17.89 29.37 20.60
N SER A 80 18.25 29.08 21.85
CA SER A 80 17.62 27.98 22.61
C SER A 80 16.11 28.17 22.75
N ARG A 81 15.65 29.43 22.86
CA ARG A 81 14.23 29.81 23.05
C ARG A 81 13.46 29.82 21.74
N GLN A 82 14.15 29.91 20.61
CA GLN A 82 13.54 29.70 19.29
C GLN A 82 13.17 28.24 19.08
N ALA A 83 14.04 27.32 19.47
CA ALA A 83 13.83 25.88 19.30
C ALA A 83 12.95 25.26 20.40
N ARG A 84 12.99 25.78 21.63
CA ARG A 84 12.28 25.21 22.77
C ARG A 84 11.56 26.30 23.56
N VAL A 85 10.26 26.08 23.79
CA VAL A 85 9.42 26.97 24.59
C VAL A 85 9.83 26.85 26.08
N PRO A 86 10.02 27.98 26.79
CA PRO A 86 10.20 27.99 28.23
C PRO A 86 8.98 27.44 28.98
N LYS A 87 9.16 26.96 30.21
CA LYS A 87 8.04 26.50 31.04
C LYS A 87 7.04 27.62 31.31
N GLU A 88 7.56 28.78 31.72
CA GLU A 88 6.77 29.99 31.94
C GLU A 88 7.51 31.19 31.39
N PHE A 89 6.76 32.12 30.79
CA PHE A 89 7.32 33.39 30.39
C PHE A 89 6.29 34.50 30.49
N TYR A 90 6.79 35.72 30.63
CA TYR A 90 5.98 36.93 30.66
C TYR A 90 6.45 37.90 29.59
N LEU A 91 5.48 38.47 28.87
CA LEU A 91 5.66 39.51 27.87
C LEU A 91 5.05 40.81 28.38
N SER A 92 5.90 41.82 28.61
CA SER A 92 5.47 43.06 29.25
C SER A 92 4.69 44.02 28.34
N ASP A 93 4.98 43.99 27.04
CA ASP A 93 4.34 44.82 26.01
C ASP A 93 2.84 44.52 25.84
N ILE A 94 2.45 43.26 26.02
CA ILE A 94 1.07 42.79 25.91
C ILE A 94 0.46 42.33 27.26
N ASP A 95 1.17 42.52 28.37
CA ASP A 95 0.80 42.04 29.72
C ASP A 95 0.34 40.57 29.72
N TYR A 96 1.13 39.69 29.08
CA TYR A 96 0.77 38.28 28.90
C TYR A 96 1.68 37.36 29.69
N HIS A 97 1.09 36.49 30.52
CA HIS A 97 1.78 35.48 31.30
C HIS A 97 1.43 34.07 30.79
N TYR A 98 2.40 33.41 30.16
CA TYR A 98 2.29 32.01 29.74
C TYR A 98 2.66 31.07 30.89
N LYS A 99 1.76 30.11 31.21
CA LYS A 99 1.93 29.11 32.28
C LYS A 99 1.92 27.66 31.78
N GLY A 100 2.42 27.39 30.57
CA GLY A 100 2.64 26.02 30.09
C GLY A 100 1.46 25.32 29.40
N GLY A 101 0.61 26.05 28.67
CA GLY A 101 -0.49 25.47 27.88
C GLY A 101 -0.17 25.29 26.40
N GLU A 102 -0.78 24.31 25.72
CA GLU A 102 -0.59 24.15 24.26
C GLU A 102 -1.20 25.28 23.43
N ASN A 103 -2.21 25.96 23.99
CA ASN A 103 -2.94 27.03 23.33
C ASN A 103 -2.79 28.35 24.09
N ALA A 104 -2.47 29.42 23.36
CA ALA A 104 -2.40 30.78 23.82
C ALA A 104 -3.56 31.60 23.22
N PRO A 105 -4.28 32.41 24.01
CA PRO A 105 -5.29 33.33 23.49
C PRO A 105 -4.72 34.37 22.53
N ASP A 106 -3.48 34.79 22.75
CA ASP A 106 -2.78 35.70 21.85
C ASP A 106 -2.26 34.93 20.61
N ARG A 107 -2.57 35.45 19.42
CA ARG A 107 -2.25 34.80 18.14
C ARG A 107 -0.75 34.72 17.88
N ILE A 108 -0.01 35.77 18.18
CA ILE A 108 1.42 35.81 17.90
C ILE A 108 2.14 34.85 18.85
N VAL A 109 1.70 34.78 20.11
CA VAL A 109 2.18 33.78 21.06
C VAL A 109 1.87 32.36 20.56
N GLN A 110 0.66 32.10 20.04
CA GLN A 110 0.33 30.80 19.48
C GLN A 110 1.25 30.42 18.32
N TYR A 111 1.52 31.35 17.39
CA TYR A 111 2.41 31.08 16.26
C TYR A 111 3.84 30.77 16.71
N TYR A 112 4.31 31.42 17.78
CA TYR A 112 5.59 31.08 18.40
C TYR A 112 5.59 29.65 18.97
N LEU A 113 4.55 29.26 19.73
CA LEU A 113 4.43 27.91 20.28
C LEU A 113 4.43 26.83 19.19
N ASP A 114 3.64 27.03 18.13
CA ASP A 114 3.55 26.12 17.00
C ASP A 114 4.87 26.03 16.24
N THR A 115 5.56 27.17 16.02
CA THR A 115 6.86 27.21 15.34
C THR A 115 7.95 26.50 16.14
N ALA A 116 8.01 26.74 17.45
CA ALA A 116 8.97 26.06 18.33
C ALA A 116 8.72 24.55 18.36
N ARG A 117 7.44 24.13 18.43
CA ARG A 117 7.06 22.72 18.33
C ARG A 117 7.44 22.12 16.97
N PHE A 118 7.19 22.83 15.87
CA PHE A 118 7.58 22.40 14.54
C PHE A 118 9.09 22.15 14.43
N ILE A 119 9.91 23.03 15.02
CA ILE A 119 11.37 22.84 15.07
C ILE A 119 11.73 21.54 15.81
N GLN A 120 11.08 21.25 16.95
CA GLN A 120 11.32 20.02 17.69
C GLN A 120 10.91 18.78 16.88
N GLU A 121 9.74 18.80 16.25
CA GLU A 121 9.23 17.67 15.46
C GLU A 121 10.09 17.42 14.22
N ILE A 122 10.50 18.47 13.50
CA ILE A 122 11.37 18.31 12.33
C ILE A 122 12.78 17.85 12.71
N ALA A 123 13.27 18.23 13.91
CA ALA A 123 14.53 17.76 14.44
C ALA A 123 14.52 16.26 14.76
N LYS A 124 13.36 15.64 15.04
CA LYS A 124 13.23 14.17 15.19
C LYS A 124 13.38 13.43 13.86
N VAL A 125 13.02 14.07 12.75
CA VAL A 125 13.13 13.50 11.40
C VAL A 125 14.53 13.69 10.82
N ALA A 126 15.23 14.75 11.24
CA ALA A 126 16.59 15.05 10.84
C ALA A 126 17.59 13.96 11.27
N ASP A 127 18.60 13.72 10.43
CA ASP A 127 19.69 12.80 10.75
C ASP A 127 20.62 13.38 11.81
N HIS A 128 20.74 14.71 11.83
CA HIS A 128 21.45 15.44 12.87
C HIS A 128 20.82 16.83 13.08
N SER A 129 20.66 17.25 14.33
CA SER A 129 20.13 18.58 14.66
C SER A 129 21.03 19.29 15.69
N VAL A 130 21.22 20.59 15.47
CA VAL A 130 21.94 21.47 16.38
C VAL A 130 20.93 22.50 16.89
N LEU A 131 20.50 22.32 18.15
CA LEU A 131 19.51 23.19 18.81
C LEU A 131 20.14 24.13 19.86
N LYS A 132 21.47 24.27 19.82
CA LYS A 132 22.24 25.19 20.68
C LYS A 132 23.11 26.08 19.80
N GLY A 133 23.09 27.39 20.04
CA GLY A 133 23.79 28.36 19.19
C GLY A 133 23.10 28.51 17.83
N LYS A 134 23.83 28.31 16.72
CA LYS A 134 23.26 28.47 15.38
C LYS A 134 22.37 27.27 15.03
N LEU A 135 21.06 27.47 15.08
CA LEU A 135 20.07 26.41 14.92
C LEU A 135 20.05 25.86 13.50
N LYS A 136 20.24 24.55 13.37
CA LYS A 136 20.17 23.88 12.07
C LYS A 136 19.74 22.41 12.19
N ALA A 137 19.08 21.93 11.15
CA ALA A 137 18.77 20.51 10.95
C ALA A 137 19.43 20.02 9.66
N ILE A 138 20.07 18.85 9.72
CA ILE A 138 20.76 18.21 8.60
C ILE A 138 19.99 16.97 8.20
N PHE A 139 19.67 16.87 6.92
CA PHE A 139 18.99 15.74 6.31
C PHE A 139 19.90 15.09 5.26
N LEU A 140 20.00 13.76 5.31
CA LEU A 140 20.76 12.92 4.41
C LEU A 140 19.77 12.05 3.62
N HIS A 141 19.62 12.34 2.33
CA HIS A 141 18.78 11.54 1.44
C HIS A 141 19.27 11.66 -0.01
N GLY A 142 20.24 10.82 -0.39
CA GLY A 142 20.97 10.92 -1.68
C GLY A 142 21.93 12.12 -1.76
N GLN A 143 21.56 13.26 -1.16
CA GLN A 143 22.38 14.45 -0.98
C GLN A 143 22.22 15.01 0.43
N LYS A 144 23.19 15.81 0.89
CA LYS A 144 23.12 16.51 2.18
C LYS A 144 22.34 17.82 2.02
N ILE A 145 21.34 18.04 2.85
CA ILE A 145 20.62 19.31 2.97
C ILE A 145 20.78 19.86 4.38
N GLU A 146 21.01 21.17 4.48
CA GLU A 146 21.05 21.91 5.73
C GLU A 146 19.89 22.91 5.77
N LEU A 147 18.98 22.72 6.72
CA LEU A 147 17.88 23.63 7.04
C LEU A 147 18.32 24.57 8.17
N SER A 148 18.41 25.87 7.88
CA SER A 148 18.63 26.88 8.92
C SER A 148 17.34 27.13 9.67
N LEU A 149 17.34 26.86 10.99
CA LEU A 149 16.13 26.91 11.83
C LEU A 149 15.90 28.27 12.51
N GLY A 150 16.80 29.23 12.31
CA GLY A 150 16.62 30.58 12.87
C GLY A 150 15.47 31.34 12.19
N TYR A 151 14.71 32.09 12.99
CA TYR A 151 13.59 32.92 12.54
C TYR A 151 13.49 34.21 13.36
N THR A 152 12.69 35.16 12.85
CA THR A 152 12.31 36.41 13.52
C THR A 152 10.81 36.44 13.76
N VAL A 153 10.32 37.38 14.57
CA VAL A 153 8.87 37.50 14.86
C VAL A 153 8.05 37.75 13.58
N ASN A 154 8.61 38.45 12.59
CA ASN A 154 7.96 38.70 11.30
C ASN A 154 7.77 37.43 10.44
N ASP A 155 8.48 36.35 10.77
CA ASP A 155 8.39 35.08 10.05
C ASP A 155 7.28 34.17 10.61
N LEU A 156 6.76 34.48 11.81
CA LEU A 156 5.72 33.71 12.50
C LEU A 156 4.39 33.77 11.75
N ARG A 157 3.77 32.60 11.59
CA ARG A 157 2.55 32.41 10.81
C ARG A 157 1.71 31.26 11.40
N PRO A 158 0.41 31.18 11.09
CA PRO A 158 -0.38 30.01 11.41
C PRO A 158 0.16 28.77 10.68
N LEU A 159 0.25 27.66 11.41
CA LEU A 159 0.63 26.34 10.88
C LEU A 159 -0.58 25.41 10.94
N ASP A 160 -1.55 25.65 10.05
CA ASP A 160 -2.80 24.89 10.02
C ASP A 160 -2.54 23.39 9.78
N GLY A 161 -3.18 22.53 10.58
CA GLY A 161 -3.03 21.07 10.49
C GLY A 161 -1.69 20.51 10.99
N CYS A 162 -0.87 21.32 11.68
CA CYS A 162 0.44 20.88 12.16
C CYS A 162 0.36 19.70 13.15
N GLN A 163 -0.65 19.69 14.03
CA GLN A 163 -0.86 18.62 15.01
C GLN A 163 -1.15 17.28 14.33
N ASP A 164 -2.04 17.29 13.33
CA ASP A 164 -2.36 16.10 12.55
C ASP A 164 -1.14 15.59 11.80
N PHE A 165 -0.36 16.50 11.20
CA PHE A 165 0.91 16.15 10.56
C PHE A 165 1.89 15.48 11.55
N TYR A 166 2.04 15.99 12.77
CA TYR A 166 2.92 15.39 13.77
C TYR A 166 2.46 14.01 14.20
N ALA A 167 1.15 13.86 14.45
CA ALA A 167 0.57 12.59 14.86
C ALA A 167 0.73 11.53 13.77
N GLU A 168 0.43 11.89 12.51
CA GLU A 168 0.42 10.95 11.40
C GLU A 168 1.81 10.67 10.83
N PHE A 169 2.65 11.69 10.63
CA PHE A 169 3.89 11.54 9.86
C PHE A 169 5.15 11.43 10.71
N VAL A 170 5.19 12.07 11.88
CA VAL A 170 6.40 12.14 12.72
C VAL A 170 6.36 11.12 13.85
N ASN A 171 5.25 11.01 14.57
CA ASN A 171 5.16 10.23 15.80
C ASN A 171 4.53 8.83 15.61
N ALA A 172 3.78 8.60 14.52
CA ALA A 172 3.25 7.27 14.20
C ALA A 172 4.36 6.24 13.94
N GLN A 173 4.19 5.02 14.45
CA GLN A 173 5.16 3.93 14.24
C GLN A 173 4.98 3.22 12.89
N ILE A 174 3.77 3.25 12.32
CA ILE A 174 3.47 2.59 11.05
C ILE A 174 4.20 3.32 9.91
N HIS A 175 5.03 2.58 9.17
CA HIS A 175 5.87 3.08 8.07
C HIS A 175 6.79 4.24 8.50
N LYS A 176 7.25 4.27 9.76
CA LYS A 176 8.01 5.39 10.33
C LYS A 176 9.25 5.76 9.50
N GLU A 177 10.03 4.77 9.09
CA GLU A 177 11.24 5.00 8.29
C GLU A 177 10.89 5.57 6.91
N GLN A 178 9.83 5.06 6.28
CA GLN A 178 9.39 5.51 4.97
C GLN A 178 8.78 6.91 5.02
N LYS A 179 7.98 7.22 6.05
CA LYS A 179 7.46 8.58 6.29
C LYS A 179 8.59 9.58 6.51
N SER A 180 9.61 9.21 7.30
CA SER A 180 10.82 10.02 7.46
C SER A 180 11.55 10.25 6.12
N SER A 181 11.72 9.19 5.33
CA SER A 181 12.30 9.25 3.99
C SER A 181 11.50 10.18 3.05
N ILE A 182 10.17 10.07 3.04
CA ILE A 182 9.27 10.90 2.25
C ILE A 182 9.38 12.38 2.65
N ILE A 183 9.38 12.68 3.95
CA ILE A 183 9.58 14.06 4.43
C ILE A 183 10.90 14.62 3.91
N LYS A 184 12.00 13.86 4.03
CA LYS A 184 13.31 14.27 3.52
C LYS A 184 13.25 14.55 2.01
N SER A 185 12.68 13.66 1.22
CA SER A 185 12.50 13.82 -0.23
C SER A 185 11.72 15.08 -0.61
N VAL A 186 10.62 15.37 0.10
CA VAL A 186 9.83 16.57 -0.15
C VAL A 186 10.64 17.84 0.17
N LEU A 187 11.38 17.84 1.28
CA LEU A 187 12.28 18.97 1.60
C LEU A 187 13.35 19.18 0.52
N ILE A 188 13.88 18.10 -0.06
CA ILE A 188 14.83 18.15 -1.18
C ILE A 188 14.19 18.77 -2.42
N GLU A 189 13.00 18.32 -2.76
CA GLU A 189 12.27 18.78 -3.94
C GLU A 189 11.93 20.28 -3.83
N MET A 190 11.39 20.69 -2.69
CA MET A 190 11.05 22.10 -2.43
C MET A 190 12.26 23.04 -2.47
N LEU A 191 13.47 22.54 -2.14
CA LEU A 191 14.72 23.29 -2.32
C LEU A 191 15.02 23.48 -3.82
N LYS A 192 14.93 22.42 -4.62
CA LYS A 192 15.27 22.43 -6.05
C LYS A 192 14.35 23.33 -6.88
N THR A 193 13.04 23.33 -6.58
CA THR A 193 12.06 24.12 -7.33
C THR A 193 12.23 25.64 -7.15
N ASN A 194 12.91 26.08 -6.09
CA ASN A 194 12.92 27.48 -5.70
C ASN A 194 14.15 28.28 -6.14
N GLU A 195 15.13 27.67 -6.82
CA GLU A 195 16.43 28.32 -7.14
C GLU A 195 17.09 28.99 -5.91
N LEU A 196 16.75 28.56 -4.70
CA LEU A 196 17.31 29.11 -3.47
C LEU A 196 18.60 28.37 -3.15
N ASP A 197 19.68 29.13 -2.91
CA ASP A 197 20.96 28.56 -2.47
C ASP A 197 20.85 27.78 -1.15
N ARG A 198 19.85 28.09 -0.30
CA ARG A 198 19.67 27.50 1.05
C ARG A 198 18.21 27.37 1.48
N LEU A 199 17.90 26.26 2.15
CA LEU A 199 16.61 26.06 2.82
C LEU A 199 16.63 26.75 4.20
N THR A 200 15.67 27.66 4.44
CA THR A 200 15.50 28.35 5.71
C THR A 200 14.12 28.08 6.29
N LEU A 201 14.00 28.12 7.61
CA LEU A 201 12.73 27.92 8.29
C LEU A 201 11.67 28.93 7.86
N PRO A 202 11.93 30.24 7.75
CA PRO A 202 10.92 31.20 7.25
C PRO A 202 10.33 30.82 5.89
N CYS A 203 11.14 30.32 4.96
CA CYS A 203 10.66 29.85 3.66
C CYS A 203 9.74 28.63 3.80
N LEU A 204 10.08 27.70 4.69
CA LEU A 204 9.28 26.51 4.96
C LEU A 204 7.96 26.85 5.66
N LEU A 205 7.98 27.73 6.66
CA LEU A 205 6.77 28.22 7.36
C LEU A 205 5.79 28.89 6.39
N LYS A 206 6.29 29.72 5.45
CA LYS A 206 5.47 30.38 4.43
C LYS A 206 4.74 29.39 3.50
N ARG A 207 5.27 28.18 3.32
CA ARG A 207 4.75 27.13 2.42
C ARG A 207 4.40 25.85 3.17
N PHE A 208 4.06 25.97 4.45
CA PHE A 208 3.82 24.81 5.30
C PHE A 208 2.68 23.93 4.77
N SER A 209 1.59 24.54 4.31
CA SER A 209 0.46 23.80 3.70
C SER A 209 0.90 22.98 2.50
N GLU A 210 1.64 23.59 1.57
CA GLU A 210 2.17 22.90 0.39
C GLU A 210 3.14 21.77 0.78
N PHE A 211 3.98 21.99 1.79
CA PHE A 211 4.86 20.95 2.32
C PHE A 211 4.06 19.74 2.82
N VAL A 212 3.02 19.97 3.63
CA VAL A 212 2.16 18.90 4.17
C VAL A 212 1.40 18.19 3.05
N GLU A 213 0.87 18.92 2.07
CA GLU A 213 0.18 18.35 0.90
C GLU A 213 1.10 17.45 0.08
N ARG A 214 2.34 17.89 -0.18
CA ARG A 214 3.35 17.08 -0.90
C ARG A 214 3.76 15.84 -0.12
N VAL A 215 3.91 15.92 1.21
CA VAL A 215 4.20 14.74 2.05
C VAL A 215 3.04 13.74 1.98
N ASN A 216 1.80 14.22 2.11
CA ASN A 216 0.61 13.40 1.99
C ASN A 216 0.53 12.72 0.62
N ALA A 217 0.68 13.47 -0.47
CA ALA A 217 0.63 12.93 -1.83
C ALA A 217 1.68 11.83 -2.05
N ASN A 218 2.93 12.06 -1.64
CA ASN A 218 3.99 11.07 -1.76
C ASN A 218 3.73 9.82 -0.89
N TYR A 219 3.16 9.98 0.30
CA TYR A 219 2.77 8.85 1.12
C TYR A 219 1.62 8.04 0.52
N GLN A 220 0.63 8.70 -0.07
CA GLN A 220 -0.45 8.02 -0.79
C GLN A 220 0.09 7.22 -1.98
N LEU A 221 1.07 7.75 -2.71
CA LEU A 221 1.78 7.02 -3.76
C LEU A 221 2.50 5.79 -3.20
N TYR A 222 3.28 5.95 -2.13
CA TYR A 222 3.97 4.85 -1.48
C TYR A 222 3.02 3.73 -1.03
N VAL A 223 1.91 4.08 -0.38
CA VAL A 223 0.91 3.09 0.06
C VAL A 223 0.23 2.42 -1.14
N SER A 224 -0.01 3.17 -2.22
CA SER A 224 -0.58 2.63 -3.46
C SER A 224 0.37 1.66 -4.15
N GLU A 225 1.67 1.96 -4.20
CA GLU A 225 2.70 1.09 -4.75
C GLU A 225 2.85 -0.19 -3.91
N PHE A 226 2.92 -0.07 -2.59
CA PHE A 226 2.98 -1.25 -1.70
C PHE A 226 1.72 -2.12 -1.80
N SER A 227 0.55 -1.49 -1.93
CA SER A 227 -0.69 -2.22 -2.21
C SER A 227 -0.60 -2.95 -3.56
N PHE A 228 -0.03 -2.31 -4.58
CA PHE A 228 0.15 -2.94 -5.88
C PHE A 228 1.12 -4.12 -5.85
N GLU A 229 2.28 -3.99 -5.19
CA GLU A 229 3.24 -5.10 -5.06
C GLU A 229 2.59 -6.33 -4.41
N LYS A 230 1.83 -6.13 -3.32
CA LYS A 230 1.08 -7.23 -2.69
C LYS A 230 0.09 -7.90 -3.64
N ILE A 231 -0.64 -7.10 -4.42
CA ILE A 231 -1.62 -7.63 -5.39
C ILE A 231 -0.89 -8.39 -6.49
N ARG A 232 0.24 -7.86 -6.99
CA ARG A 232 1.06 -8.53 -7.99
C ARG A 232 1.55 -9.88 -7.47
N ASP A 233 2.11 -9.92 -6.27
CA ASP A 233 2.65 -11.15 -5.68
C ASP A 233 1.53 -12.19 -5.48
N GLN A 234 0.32 -11.76 -5.09
CA GLN A 234 -0.86 -12.61 -5.01
C GLN A 234 -1.26 -13.17 -6.39
N VAL A 235 -1.32 -12.33 -7.42
CA VAL A 235 -1.62 -12.75 -8.80
C VAL A 235 -0.58 -13.72 -9.34
N GLU A 236 0.70 -13.50 -9.04
CA GLU A 236 1.78 -14.41 -9.45
C GLU A 236 1.63 -15.78 -8.79
N LYS A 237 1.28 -15.83 -7.50
CA LYS A 237 1.02 -17.06 -6.78
C LYS A 237 -0.18 -17.82 -7.32
N GLU A 238 -1.28 -17.11 -7.59
CA GLU A 238 -2.49 -17.69 -8.21
C GLU A 238 -2.21 -18.21 -9.61
N LYS A 239 -1.49 -17.45 -10.43
CA LYS A 239 -1.04 -17.89 -11.75
C LYS A 239 -0.24 -19.18 -11.65
N LEU A 240 0.68 -19.28 -10.68
CA LEU A 240 1.46 -20.49 -10.46
C LEU A 240 0.55 -21.68 -10.11
N ASP A 241 -0.42 -21.50 -9.22
CA ASP A 241 -1.39 -22.55 -8.86
C ASP A 241 -2.20 -23.01 -10.08
N PHE A 242 -2.72 -22.08 -10.90
CA PHE A 242 -3.42 -22.42 -12.13
C PHE A 242 -2.51 -23.12 -13.14
N MET A 243 -1.25 -22.70 -13.28
CA MET A 243 -0.29 -23.41 -14.13
C MET A 243 -0.08 -24.85 -13.65
N LEU A 244 0.02 -25.09 -12.34
CA LEU A 244 0.14 -26.44 -11.79
C LEU A 244 -1.11 -27.27 -12.06
N LYS A 245 -2.31 -26.71 -11.85
CA LYS A 245 -3.60 -27.36 -12.16
C LYS A 245 -3.71 -27.73 -13.65
N LEU A 246 -3.39 -26.80 -14.55
CA LEU A 246 -3.39 -27.04 -15.99
C LEU A 246 -2.34 -28.10 -16.39
N ASN A 247 -1.13 -28.04 -15.83
CA ASN A 247 -0.08 -29.03 -16.12
C ASN A 247 -0.48 -30.43 -15.65
N LYS A 248 -1.20 -30.54 -14.53
CA LYS A 248 -1.74 -31.81 -14.05
C LYS A 248 -2.72 -32.43 -15.06
N VAL A 249 -3.70 -31.65 -15.52
CA VAL A 249 -4.65 -32.10 -16.56
C VAL A 249 -3.90 -32.55 -17.82
N PHE A 250 -2.88 -31.79 -18.23
CA PHE A 250 -2.05 -32.15 -19.38
C PHE A 250 -1.30 -33.48 -19.19
N SER A 251 -0.68 -33.70 -18.03
CA SER A 251 0.02 -34.95 -17.72
C SER A 251 -0.96 -36.15 -17.74
N GLU A 252 -2.17 -35.97 -17.23
CA GLU A 252 -3.20 -37.01 -17.28
C GLU A 252 -3.66 -37.33 -18.71
N ILE A 253 -3.75 -36.33 -19.59
CA ILE A 253 -4.00 -36.52 -21.03
C ILE A 253 -2.84 -37.27 -21.71
N GLN A 254 -1.60 -36.94 -21.39
CA GLN A 254 -0.42 -37.62 -21.95
C GLN A 254 -0.40 -39.10 -21.58
N ASN A 255 -0.70 -39.44 -20.32
CA ASN A 255 -0.76 -40.82 -19.86
C ASN A 255 -1.85 -41.62 -20.61
N GLN A 256 -3.00 -40.99 -20.88
CA GLN A 256 -4.08 -41.60 -21.67
C GLN A 256 -3.66 -41.82 -23.14
N LEU A 257 -2.89 -40.90 -23.71
CA LEU A 257 -2.40 -41.01 -25.08
C LEU A 257 -1.54 -42.27 -25.28
N LEU A 258 -0.71 -42.63 -24.29
CA LEU A 258 0.16 -43.80 -24.36
C LEU A 258 -0.60 -45.12 -24.43
N ALA A 259 -1.84 -45.18 -23.93
CA ALA A 259 -2.66 -46.39 -23.98
C ALA A 259 -3.20 -46.70 -25.39
N ILE A 260 -3.33 -45.69 -26.26
CA ILE A 260 -3.97 -45.84 -27.57
C ILE A 260 -3.14 -46.69 -28.54
N PRO A 261 -1.82 -46.44 -28.74
CA PRO A 261 -0.98 -47.28 -29.60
C PRO A 261 -0.94 -48.74 -29.14
N VAL A 262 -0.87 -48.97 -27.82
CA VAL A 262 -0.86 -50.31 -27.24
C VAL A 262 -2.15 -51.05 -27.56
N ALA A 263 -3.30 -50.40 -27.37
CA ALA A 263 -4.61 -50.98 -27.71
C ALA A 263 -4.70 -51.34 -29.21
N LEU A 264 -4.22 -50.44 -30.09
CA LEU A 264 -4.22 -50.67 -31.54
C LEU A 264 -3.35 -51.86 -31.96
N ILE A 265 -2.14 -51.97 -31.43
CA ILE A 265 -1.24 -53.09 -31.71
C ILE A 265 -1.88 -54.41 -31.27
N LEU A 266 -2.46 -54.45 -30.07
CA LEU A 266 -3.12 -55.65 -29.54
C LEU A 266 -4.32 -56.08 -30.40
N ILE A 267 -5.15 -55.15 -30.83
CA ILE A 267 -6.30 -55.47 -31.69
C ILE A 267 -5.83 -55.98 -33.06
N GLY A 268 -4.83 -55.31 -33.64
CA GLY A 268 -4.25 -55.71 -34.92
C GLY A 268 -3.64 -57.11 -34.89
N SER A 269 -2.89 -57.45 -33.83
CA SER A 269 -2.21 -58.74 -33.72
C SER A 269 -3.11 -59.91 -33.33
N GLN A 270 -4.18 -59.66 -32.57
CA GLN A 270 -5.06 -60.72 -32.04
C GLN A 270 -6.20 -61.10 -32.98
N THR A 271 -6.52 -60.25 -33.97
CA THR A 271 -7.58 -60.54 -34.96
C THR A 271 -7.08 -61.60 -35.94
N ALA A 272 -7.81 -62.70 -36.09
CA ALA A 272 -7.42 -63.82 -36.94
C ALA A 272 -8.19 -63.83 -38.28
N PRO A 273 -7.57 -64.25 -39.40
CA PRO A 273 -8.30 -64.46 -40.65
C PRO A 273 -9.26 -65.65 -40.53
N THR A 274 -10.55 -65.46 -40.84
CA THR A 274 -11.60 -66.49 -40.79
C THR A 274 -12.50 -66.45 -42.02
N GLU A 275 -13.03 -67.61 -42.44
CA GLU A 275 -13.91 -67.70 -43.62
C GLU A 275 -15.28 -67.05 -43.37
N SER A 276 -15.87 -67.29 -42.20
CA SER A 276 -17.14 -66.70 -41.74
C SER A 276 -16.94 -65.80 -40.51
N ILE A 277 -18.01 -65.13 -40.10
CA ILE A 277 -18.02 -64.29 -38.90
C ILE A 277 -17.65 -65.11 -37.65
N SER A 278 -16.48 -64.85 -37.09
CA SER A 278 -15.95 -65.55 -35.91
C SER A 278 -16.32 -64.83 -34.60
N LEU A 279 -16.83 -65.58 -33.62
CA LEU A 279 -17.09 -65.07 -32.27
C LEU A 279 -15.84 -64.47 -31.61
N HIS A 280 -14.65 -65.04 -31.86
CA HIS A 280 -13.38 -64.52 -31.36
C HIS A 280 -13.10 -63.09 -31.85
N ASN A 281 -13.23 -62.87 -33.16
CA ASN A 281 -13.03 -61.55 -33.76
C ASN A 281 -14.12 -60.55 -33.31
N ILE A 282 -15.35 -61.02 -33.08
CA ILE A 282 -16.42 -60.18 -32.50
C ILE A 282 -16.02 -59.71 -31.09
N PHE A 283 -15.51 -60.60 -30.23
CA PHE A 283 -15.06 -60.22 -28.89
C PHE A 283 -13.92 -59.22 -28.91
N ILE A 284 -12.97 -59.34 -29.86
CA ILE A 284 -11.89 -58.36 -30.03
C ILE A 284 -12.44 -56.99 -30.43
N PHE A 285 -13.31 -56.95 -31.44
CA PHE A 285 -13.93 -55.70 -31.88
C PHE A 285 -14.77 -55.05 -30.77
N PHE A 286 -15.56 -55.86 -30.06
CA PHE A 286 -16.34 -55.40 -28.91
C PHE A 286 -15.45 -54.83 -27.81
N SER A 287 -14.29 -55.45 -27.53
CA SER A 287 -13.32 -54.93 -26.56
C SER A 287 -12.79 -53.55 -26.95
N MET A 288 -12.58 -53.29 -28.24
CA MET A 288 -12.22 -51.96 -28.73
C MET A 288 -13.33 -50.93 -28.52
N LEU A 289 -14.60 -51.31 -28.72
CA LEU A 289 -15.73 -50.43 -28.45
C LEU A 289 -15.83 -50.08 -26.97
N VAL A 290 -15.62 -51.06 -26.08
CA VAL A 290 -15.57 -50.83 -24.62
C VAL A 290 -14.40 -49.90 -24.25
N PHE A 291 -13.20 -50.14 -24.79
CA PHE A 291 -12.05 -49.26 -24.59
C PHE A 291 -12.34 -47.82 -25.04
N ALA A 292 -12.90 -47.65 -26.24
CA ALA A 292 -13.26 -46.33 -26.77
C ALA A 292 -14.32 -45.63 -25.92
N ALA A 293 -15.29 -46.38 -25.37
CA ALA A 293 -16.28 -45.85 -24.45
C ALA A 293 -15.66 -45.35 -23.13
N LEU A 294 -14.78 -46.15 -22.52
CA LEU A 294 -14.06 -45.77 -21.29
C LEU A 294 -13.14 -44.55 -21.53
N MET A 295 -12.39 -44.55 -22.62
CA MET A 295 -11.54 -43.41 -22.99
C MET A 295 -12.37 -42.15 -23.26
N SER A 296 -13.55 -42.27 -23.87
CA SER A 296 -14.48 -41.16 -24.04
C SER A 296 -14.93 -40.59 -22.69
N LEU A 297 -15.25 -41.43 -21.70
CA LEU A 297 -15.59 -40.99 -20.34
C LEU A 297 -14.44 -40.24 -19.67
N LEU A 298 -13.21 -40.78 -19.77
CA LEU A 298 -12.02 -40.15 -19.22
C LEU A 298 -11.74 -38.78 -19.85
N LEU A 299 -11.80 -38.65 -21.18
CA LEU A 299 -11.62 -37.38 -21.87
C LEU A 299 -12.70 -36.35 -21.52
N ARG A 300 -13.94 -36.81 -21.31
CA ARG A 300 -15.04 -35.94 -20.84
C ARG A 300 -14.76 -35.42 -19.44
N ASN A 301 -14.27 -36.27 -18.54
CA ASN A 301 -13.88 -35.85 -17.19
C ASN A 301 -12.78 -34.78 -17.25
N GLN A 302 -11.72 -35.01 -18.05
CA GLN A 302 -10.64 -34.04 -18.22
C GLN A 302 -11.11 -32.70 -18.77
N ARG A 303 -12.06 -32.73 -19.71
CA ARG A 303 -12.67 -31.53 -20.24
C ARG A 303 -13.43 -30.75 -19.16
N HIS A 304 -14.16 -31.44 -18.28
CA HIS A 304 -14.87 -30.79 -17.17
C HIS A 304 -13.88 -30.17 -16.19
N SER A 305 -12.83 -30.88 -15.80
CA SER A 305 -11.75 -30.33 -14.95
C SER A 305 -11.15 -29.06 -15.56
N LEU A 306 -10.82 -29.09 -16.85
CA LEU A 306 -10.25 -27.95 -17.57
C LEU A 306 -11.22 -26.75 -17.62
N ASP A 307 -12.51 -27.00 -17.84
CA ASP A 307 -13.52 -25.93 -17.86
C ASP A 307 -13.77 -25.34 -16.45
N SER A 308 -13.73 -26.17 -15.39
CA SER A 308 -13.83 -25.68 -14.01
C SER A 308 -12.66 -24.76 -13.64
N ILE A 309 -11.43 -25.13 -14.03
CA ILE A 309 -10.24 -24.29 -13.83
C ILE A 309 -10.42 -22.93 -14.52
N ARG A 310 -10.94 -22.93 -15.76
CA ARG A 310 -11.20 -21.68 -16.49
C ARG A 310 -12.23 -20.79 -15.80
N ILE A 311 -13.32 -21.39 -15.29
CA ILE A 311 -14.35 -20.63 -14.57
C ILE A 311 -13.77 -20.00 -13.30
N GLU A 312 -13.00 -20.76 -12.52
CA GLU A 312 -12.31 -20.27 -11.33
C GLU A 312 -11.37 -19.09 -11.67
N MET A 313 -10.55 -19.26 -12.72
CA MET A 313 -9.64 -18.22 -13.22
C MET A 313 -10.38 -16.96 -13.66
N MET A 314 -11.50 -17.08 -14.40
CA MET A 314 -12.28 -15.93 -14.84
C MET A 314 -12.93 -15.19 -13.66
N ASN A 315 -13.49 -15.92 -12.70
CA ASN A 315 -14.11 -15.31 -11.51
C ASN A 315 -13.09 -14.51 -10.69
N GLN A 316 -11.89 -15.05 -10.49
CA GLN A 316 -10.81 -14.34 -9.76
C GLN A 316 -10.33 -13.10 -10.53
N TRP A 317 -10.20 -13.21 -11.84
CA TRP A 317 -9.84 -12.07 -12.68
C TRP A 317 -10.87 -10.94 -12.62
N ASP A 318 -12.15 -11.29 -12.63
CA ASP A 318 -13.24 -10.31 -12.52
C ASP A 318 -13.26 -9.64 -11.13
N GLU A 319 -12.94 -10.37 -10.07
CA GLU A 319 -12.81 -9.80 -8.72
C GLU A 319 -11.66 -8.79 -8.62
N ILE A 320 -10.49 -9.11 -9.20
CA ILE A 320 -9.33 -8.21 -9.25
C ILE A 320 -9.64 -6.96 -10.05
N LYS A 321 -10.31 -7.10 -11.20
CA LYS A 321 -10.76 -5.98 -12.04
C LYS A 321 -11.66 -5.00 -11.30
N GLN A 322 -12.60 -5.52 -10.50
CA GLN A 322 -13.53 -4.67 -9.75
C GLN A 322 -12.82 -3.91 -8.63
N LYS A 323 -11.86 -4.54 -7.94
CA LYS A 323 -11.17 -3.95 -6.80
C LYS A 323 -10.02 -3.02 -7.20
N HIS A 324 -9.38 -3.23 -8.34
CA HIS A 324 -8.11 -2.57 -8.71
C HIS A 324 -8.07 -2.12 -10.18
N VAL A 325 -9.04 -1.28 -10.56
CA VAL A 325 -9.25 -0.80 -11.95
C VAL A 325 -8.00 -0.15 -12.55
N LEU A 326 -7.27 0.68 -11.78
CA LEU A 326 -6.12 1.45 -12.26
C LEU A 326 -4.87 0.60 -12.57
N THR A 327 -4.81 -0.63 -12.06
CA THR A 327 -3.62 -1.50 -12.20
C THR A 327 -3.89 -2.81 -12.94
N THR A 328 -5.13 -2.98 -13.41
CA THR A 328 -5.59 -4.14 -14.17
C THR A 328 -4.80 -4.34 -15.47
N GLU A 329 -4.47 -3.25 -16.18
CA GLU A 329 -3.78 -3.33 -17.48
C GLU A 329 -2.40 -3.99 -17.37
N LYS A 330 -1.65 -3.68 -16.31
CA LYS A 330 -0.32 -4.26 -16.05
C LYS A 330 -0.39 -5.75 -15.71
N LEU A 331 -1.51 -6.22 -15.15
CA LEU A 331 -1.69 -7.60 -14.69
C LEU A 331 -2.34 -8.52 -15.74
N GLN A 332 -2.98 -7.94 -16.77
CA GLN A 332 -3.71 -8.69 -17.79
C GLN A 332 -2.86 -9.74 -18.52
N ILE A 333 -1.59 -9.43 -18.77
CA ILE A 333 -0.63 -10.34 -19.45
C ILE A 333 -0.53 -11.69 -18.72
N HIS A 334 -0.67 -11.72 -17.38
CA HIS A 334 -0.58 -12.95 -16.60
C HIS A 334 -1.74 -13.90 -16.88
N TYR A 335 -2.94 -13.37 -17.09
CA TYR A 335 -4.14 -14.15 -17.39
C TYR A 335 -4.24 -14.56 -18.87
N GLU A 336 -3.73 -13.73 -19.78
CA GLU A 336 -3.68 -14.09 -21.21
C GLU A 336 -2.83 -15.33 -21.50
N ASP A 337 -1.70 -15.53 -20.79
CA ASP A 337 -0.90 -16.74 -20.93
C ASP A 337 -1.66 -18.00 -20.47
N LEU A 338 -2.42 -17.90 -19.38
CA LEU A 338 -3.25 -19.00 -18.88
C LEU A 338 -4.37 -19.36 -19.86
N GLU A 339 -5.05 -18.37 -20.44
CA GLU A 339 -6.11 -18.59 -21.43
C GLU A 339 -5.56 -19.25 -22.71
N LYS A 340 -4.37 -18.83 -23.17
CA LYS A 340 -3.66 -19.49 -24.29
C LYS A 340 -3.33 -20.96 -23.97
N ARG A 341 -2.91 -21.27 -22.74
CA ARG A 341 -2.64 -22.64 -22.28
C ARG A 341 -3.91 -23.48 -22.24
N TYR A 342 -4.99 -22.96 -21.66
CA TYR A 342 -6.31 -23.58 -21.67
C TYR A 342 -6.75 -23.94 -23.09
N GLY A 343 -6.63 -23.00 -24.03
CA GLY A 343 -6.98 -23.20 -25.44
C GLY A 343 -6.21 -24.36 -26.09
N ARG A 344 -4.88 -24.40 -25.87
CA ARG A 344 -4.02 -25.49 -26.36
C ARG A 344 -4.41 -26.86 -25.79
N GLN A 345 -4.70 -26.94 -24.49
CA GLN A 345 -5.10 -28.20 -23.86
C GLN A 345 -6.46 -28.69 -24.36
N LYS A 346 -7.40 -27.77 -24.60
CA LYS A 346 -8.71 -28.09 -25.19
C LYS A 346 -8.59 -28.59 -26.62
N LEU A 347 -7.65 -28.04 -27.40
CA LEU A 347 -7.30 -28.54 -28.73
C LEU A 347 -6.74 -29.97 -28.63
N PHE A 348 -5.78 -30.22 -27.74
CA PHE A 348 -5.22 -31.56 -27.53
C PHE A 348 -6.29 -32.58 -27.17
N LEU A 349 -7.22 -32.29 -26.26
CA LEU A 349 -8.35 -33.17 -25.96
C LEU A 349 -9.18 -33.49 -27.22
N GLY A 350 -9.36 -32.51 -28.12
CA GLY A 350 -10.02 -32.71 -29.40
C GLY A 350 -9.25 -33.65 -30.32
N ILE A 351 -7.93 -33.49 -30.42
CA ILE A 351 -7.05 -34.35 -31.20
C ILE A 351 -7.10 -35.79 -30.68
N VAL A 352 -6.98 -36.00 -29.36
CA VAL A 352 -7.06 -37.35 -28.77
C VAL A 352 -8.41 -38.01 -29.05
N SER A 353 -9.50 -37.25 -28.95
CA SER A 353 -10.83 -37.76 -29.32
C SER A 353 -10.91 -38.18 -30.79
N GLY A 354 -10.25 -37.46 -31.70
CA GLY A 354 -10.16 -37.82 -33.11
C GLY A 354 -9.34 -39.09 -33.35
N ILE A 355 -8.22 -39.25 -32.63
CA ILE A 355 -7.38 -40.45 -32.70
C ILE A 355 -8.17 -41.69 -32.24
N ILE A 356 -8.96 -41.59 -31.16
CA ILE A 356 -9.81 -42.70 -30.70
C ILE A 356 -10.86 -43.08 -31.75
N ALA A 357 -11.49 -42.08 -32.39
CA ALA A 357 -12.46 -42.35 -33.46
C ALA A 357 -11.80 -43.06 -34.65
N LEU A 358 -10.61 -42.62 -35.05
CA LEU A 358 -9.81 -43.28 -36.09
C LEU A 358 -9.42 -44.71 -35.68
N ALA A 359 -9.08 -44.93 -34.41
CA ALA A 359 -8.73 -46.24 -33.90
C ALA A 359 -9.92 -47.22 -33.94
N VAL A 360 -11.13 -46.76 -33.61
CA VAL A 360 -12.36 -47.56 -33.76
C VAL A 360 -12.62 -47.88 -35.23
N PHE A 361 -12.45 -46.90 -36.12
CA PHE A 361 -12.58 -47.10 -37.57
C PHE A 361 -11.58 -48.15 -38.10
N ALA A 362 -10.30 -48.02 -37.72
CA ALA A 362 -9.26 -48.97 -38.12
C ALA A 362 -9.55 -50.38 -37.59
N SER A 363 -10.05 -50.51 -36.36
CA SER A 363 -10.47 -51.79 -35.79
C SER A 363 -11.65 -52.40 -36.54
N ALA A 364 -12.65 -51.60 -36.93
CA ALA A 364 -13.77 -52.06 -37.76
C ALA A 364 -13.30 -52.52 -39.15
N ALA A 365 -12.42 -51.75 -39.79
CA ALA A 365 -11.83 -52.12 -41.07
C ALA A 365 -11.04 -53.43 -40.99
N ASN A 366 -10.24 -53.61 -39.92
CA ASN A 366 -9.50 -54.84 -39.69
C ASN A 366 -10.44 -56.04 -39.48
N PHE A 367 -11.51 -55.88 -38.70
CA PHE A 367 -12.51 -56.92 -38.48
C PHE A 367 -13.15 -57.41 -39.80
N VAL A 368 -13.48 -56.48 -40.71
CA VAL A 368 -14.02 -56.84 -42.01
C VAL A 368 -12.96 -57.48 -42.90
N TYR A 369 -11.77 -56.90 -42.98
CA TYR A 369 -10.68 -57.44 -43.81
C TYR A 369 -10.31 -58.88 -43.43
N SER A 370 -10.30 -59.20 -42.13
CA SER A 370 -10.02 -60.53 -41.61
C SER A 370 -11.15 -61.53 -41.81
N THR A 371 -12.36 -61.12 -42.20
CA THR A 371 -13.51 -62.02 -42.38
C THR A 371 -13.84 -62.17 -43.87
N ALA A 372 -13.59 -63.32 -44.48
CA ALA A 372 -13.70 -63.50 -45.93
C ALA A 372 -15.13 -63.22 -46.46
N GLU A 373 -16.16 -63.72 -45.77
CA GLU A 373 -17.58 -63.47 -46.07
C GLU A 373 -17.94 -61.97 -46.17
N LEU A 374 -17.32 -61.13 -45.32
CA LEU A 374 -17.54 -59.68 -45.32
C LEU A 374 -16.62 -58.94 -46.31
N ARG A 375 -15.43 -59.49 -46.57
CA ARG A 375 -14.43 -58.93 -47.49
C ARG A 375 -14.94 -58.89 -48.93
N ASP A 376 -15.68 -59.91 -49.37
CA ASP A 376 -16.21 -60.00 -50.73
C ASP A 376 -17.34 -58.98 -50.98
N ASN A 377 -17.89 -58.37 -49.92
CA ASN A 377 -18.85 -57.26 -49.94
C ASN A 377 -18.25 -55.97 -49.35
N TYR A 378 -17.10 -55.52 -49.87
CA TYR A 378 -16.34 -54.38 -49.32
C TYR A 378 -17.11 -53.05 -49.20
N GLU A 379 -18.16 -52.81 -49.99
CA GLU A 379 -19.01 -51.62 -49.83
C GLU A 379 -19.74 -51.61 -48.48
N ILE A 380 -20.19 -52.79 -48.04
CA ILE A 380 -20.86 -52.98 -46.75
C ILE A 380 -19.87 -52.74 -45.60
N ALA A 381 -18.61 -53.14 -45.78
CA ALA A 381 -17.52 -52.92 -44.82
C ALA A 381 -17.25 -51.43 -44.53
N ILE A 382 -17.11 -50.65 -45.61
CA ILE A 382 -16.84 -49.22 -45.53
C ILE A 382 -18.04 -48.52 -44.88
N VAL A 383 -19.26 -48.91 -45.23
CA VAL A 383 -20.48 -48.36 -44.62
C VAL A 383 -20.55 -48.67 -43.13
N TYR A 384 -20.31 -49.91 -42.67
CA TYR A 384 -20.35 -50.21 -41.24
C TYR A 384 -19.23 -49.52 -40.45
N GLY A 385 -18.02 -49.43 -40.99
CA GLY A 385 -16.91 -48.70 -40.38
C GLY A 385 -17.18 -47.20 -40.26
N ILE A 386 -17.69 -46.58 -41.34
CA ILE A 386 -18.11 -45.17 -41.35
C ILE A 386 -19.28 -44.97 -40.39
N CYS A 387 -20.29 -45.85 -40.38
CA CYS A 387 -21.45 -45.75 -39.49
C CYS A 387 -21.05 -45.88 -38.02
N ALA A 388 -20.16 -46.80 -37.65
CA ALA A 388 -19.70 -46.96 -36.27
C ALA A 388 -18.86 -45.76 -35.80
N GLY A 389 -17.92 -45.29 -36.63
CA GLY A 389 -17.12 -44.10 -36.35
C GLY A 389 -17.96 -42.83 -36.30
N ALA A 390 -18.89 -42.66 -37.24
CA ALA A 390 -19.83 -41.55 -37.28
C ALA A 390 -20.80 -41.58 -36.09
N LEU A 391 -21.31 -42.75 -35.70
CA LEU A 391 -22.17 -42.90 -34.53
C LEU A 391 -21.43 -42.51 -33.24
N PHE A 392 -20.17 -42.93 -33.09
CA PHE A 392 -19.34 -42.52 -31.95
C PHE A 392 -19.09 -41.00 -31.92
N LEU A 393 -18.81 -40.40 -33.08
CA LEU A 393 -18.65 -38.94 -33.20
C LEU A 393 -19.96 -38.19 -32.94
N VAL A 394 -21.09 -38.71 -33.42
CA VAL A 394 -22.43 -38.14 -33.22
C VAL A 394 -22.82 -38.22 -31.75
N ILE A 395 -22.61 -39.35 -31.08
CA ILE A 395 -22.85 -39.49 -29.62
C ILE A 395 -21.98 -38.51 -28.83
N ASN A 396 -20.71 -38.33 -29.21
CA ASN A 396 -19.84 -37.34 -28.59
C ASN A 396 -20.27 -35.90 -28.88
N CYS A 397 -20.76 -35.60 -30.08
CA CYS A 397 -21.27 -34.29 -30.47
C CYS A 397 -22.60 -33.95 -29.77
N ILE A 398 -23.55 -34.88 -29.72
CA ILE A 398 -24.82 -34.74 -29.00
C ILE A 398 -24.56 -34.49 -27.52
N TYR A 399 -23.65 -35.25 -26.91
CA TYR A 399 -23.25 -35.02 -25.52
C TYR A 399 -22.63 -33.63 -25.32
N LYS A 400 -21.76 -33.20 -26.22
CA LYS A 400 -21.12 -31.87 -26.19
C LYS A 400 -22.16 -30.74 -26.31
N LEU A 401 -23.16 -30.89 -27.17
CA LEU A 401 -24.27 -29.94 -27.34
C LEU A 401 -25.18 -29.91 -26.12
N TRP A 402 -25.54 -31.08 -25.58
CA TRP A 402 -26.36 -31.21 -24.37
C TRP A 402 -25.69 -30.56 -23.15
N MET A 403 -24.39 -30.80 -22.95
CA MET A 403 -23.63 -30.16 -21.88
C MET A 403 -23.51 -28.64 -22.05
N LYS A 404 -23.33 -28.15 -23.29
CA LYS A 404 -23.31 -26.71 -23.59
C LYS A 404 -24.67 -26.05 -23.28
N ALA A 405 -25.77 -26.72 -23.63
CA ALA A 405 -27.12 -26.27 -23.30
C ALA A 405 -27.39 -26.26 -21.78
N ARG A 406 -26.88 -27.26 -21.05
CA ARG A 406 -27.01 -27.33 -19.58
C ARG A 406 -26.22 -26.23 -18.87
N ARG A 407 -25.00 -25.91 -19.34
CA ARG A 407 -24.20 -24.80 -18.80
C ARG A 407 -24.81 -23.43 -19.09
N ASN A 408 -25.41 -23.22 -20.27
CA ASN A 408 -26.13 -21.98 -20.56
C ASN A 408 -27.38 -21.79 -19.67
N LYS A 409 -28.06 -22.88 -19.28
CA LYS A 409 -29.17 -22.81 -18.30
C LYS A 409 -28.72 -22.54 -16.86
N SER A 410 -27.49 -22.90 -16.48
CA SER A 410 -26.95 -22.59 -15.14
C SER A 410 -26.22 -21.25 -15.06
N GLY A 411 -25.94 -20.60 -16.20
CA GLY A 411 -25.17 -19.36 -16.31
C GLY A 411 -25.99 -18.09 -16.52
N SER A 412 -27.33 -18.10 -16.36
CA SER A 412 -28.15 -16.88 -16.36
C SER A 412 -28.34 -16.36 -14.92
N PRO A 413 -27.61 -15.32 -14.48
CA PRO A 413 -27.93 -14.63 -13.25
C PRO A 413 -29.06 -13.65 -13.55
N THR A 414 -30.32 -14.05 -13.36
CA THR A 414 -31.43 -13.09 -13.21
C THR A 414 -32.66 -13.80 -12.66
N THR A 415 -33.31 -13.14 -11.70
CA THR A 415 -34.58 -13.49 -11.04
C THR A 415 -34.58 -14.55 -9.93
N ARG A 416 -33.84 -14.29 -8.84
CA ARG A 416 -34.37 -14.57 -7.48
C ARG A 416 -33.72 -13.69 -6.40
N ARG A 417 -34.02 -12.39 -6.41
CA ARG A 417 -33.94 -11.49 -5.24
C ARG A 417 -34.99 -10.39 -5.39
N ARG A 418 -36.22 -10.73 -5.04
CA ARG A 418 -37.32 -9.82 -4.61
C ARG A 418 -38.45 -10.69 -4.08
N ALA A 419 -38.30 -11.10 -2.82
CA ALA A 419 -39.33 -11.51 -1.88
C ALA A 419 -38.59 -11.89 -0.60
N GLY A 420 -38.72 -11.06 0.44
CA GLY A 420 -37.97 -11.11 1.69
C GLY A 420 -37.55 -9.72 2.08
#